data_AF-A0A1I2AFT7-F1
#
_entry.id   AF-A0A1I2AFT7-F1
#
_cell.length_a   1.000
_cell.length_b   1.000
_cell.length_c   1.000
_cell.angle_alpha   90.00
_cell.angle_beta   90.00
_cell.angle_gamma   90.00
#
_symmetry.space_group_name_H-M   'P 1'
#
loop_
_entity.id
_entity.type
_entity.pdbx_description
1 polymer ?
#
loop_
_entity_poly.entity_id
_entity_poly.type
_entity_poly.pdbx_seq_one_letter_code
_entity_poly.pdbx_strand_id
1 'polypeptide(L)'
;MITNRMGSFGLIAGGLIAGLSLTATQGCDEVGNLAEQCGLVCDSEAFVNGKFNVSGIAEIDSFFSATLDVSGAINATAADIQAEVAALYGLVGAEVGGDFKAALQAKLQAYIDVEAGLKIKAEPARCEAQLDIAAKAAAECDVDAKPGSIEAKCEGSCAIDASAQADCHAAGGLTCEGQAPNLECEGTCKGSCEFTAAAACDGTCSGRCDGQDNFEGRCGGMCEGTCDLGAGGTCEGKCTGSCEYTPPSGSCDASAEARCSASAEANVECKGSCTGKATPPEVSAECKATVEAKAEASVQCYPPSLTVDYVFNAEAGGNADLRAEFKGFINNFKIRYAALLAAVARAEGLIDVSATLGDAGVSAINSAAGTLKASGDLKASIGAACAIGLLPDAAKLLTDSAGRLSAQLQAAGSISAAVVAN
;
A
#
# COMPACT_ATOMS: atom_id res chain seq x y z
N MET A 1 -19.13 -26.81 46.38
CA MET A 1 -17.96 -27.51 45.82
C MET A 1 -17.12 -26.46 45.11
N ILE A 2 -16.30 -25.63 45.76
CA ILE A 2 -14.98 -25.88 46.40
C ILE A 2 -14.08 -26.83 45.61
N THR A 3 -13.17 -26.25 44.79
CA THR A 3 -11.68 -26.29 44.83
C THR A 3 -11.18 -25.82 43.44
N ASN A 4 -10.69 -24.60 43.23
CA ASN A 4 -9.37 -24.00 43.57
C ASN A 4 -8.14 -24.80 43.07
N ARG A 5 -7.38 -24.21 42.14
CA ARG A 5 -5.92 -24.44 41.97
C ARG A 5 -5.27 -23.24 41.28
N MET A 6 -4.81 -22.29 42.10
CA MET A 6 -3.73 -21.34 41.78
C MET A 6 -2.39 -22.05 42.00
N GLY A 7 -1.43 -21.82 41.10
CA GLY A 7 -0.03 -22.24 41.24
C GLY A 7 0.85 -21.01 41.43
N SER A 8 1.49 -20.92 42.59
CA SER A 8 2.43 -19.88 43.00
C SER A 8 3.84 -20.47 43.08
N PHE A 9 4.83 -19.81 42.48
CA PHE A 9 6.28 -19.92 42.73
C PHE A 9 6.90 -18.63 42.17
N GLY A 10 7.75 -17.86 42.82
CA GLY A 10 8.32 -17.90 44.16
C GLY A 10 9.03 -16.55 44.35
N LEU A 11 8.68 -15.85 45.43
CA LEU A 11 9.31 -14.63 45.91
C LEU A 11 10.72 -14.96 46.43
N ILE A 12 11.75 -14.31 45.88
CA ILE A 12 13.04 -14.17 46.55
C ILE A 12 13.19 -12.69 46.90
N ALA A 13 12.86 -12.39 48.16
CA ALA A 13 13.22 -11.16 48.85
C ALA A 13 14.39 -11.47 49.79
N GLY A 14 15.45 -10.67 49.73
CA GLY A 14 16.52 -10.71 50.72
C GLY A 14 17.79 -10.03 50.24
N GLY A 15 18.05 -8.81 50.70
CA GLY A 15 19.37 -8.21 50.57
C GLY A 15 19.41 -6.69 50.43
N LEU A 16 18.86 -5.97 51.42
CA LEU A 16 19.13 -4.55 51.60
C LEU A 16 20.55 -4.42 52.21
N ILE A 17 21.54 -4.07 51.40
CA ILE A 17 22.84 -3.57 51.88
C ILE A 17 22.99 -2.14 51.40
N ALA A 18 22.75 -1.21 52.32
CA ALA A 18 23.25 0.15 52.23
C ALA A 18 24.77 0.10 52.43
N GLY A 19 25.53 0.54 51.44
CA GLY A 19 26.98 0.65 51.49
C GLY A 19 27.46 1.62 50.41
N LEU A 20 27.90 2.80 50.84
CA LEU A 20 28.51 3.82 49.99
C LEU A 20 29.71 3.26 49.21
N SER A 21 29.71 3.47 47.89
CA SER A 21 30.93 3.74 47.12
C SER A 21 30.58 4.48 45.83
N LEU A 22 30.43 5.81 45.95
CA LEU A 22 30.91 6.74 44.94
C LEU A 22 32.41 6.49 44.80
N THR A 23 32.87 5.81 43.76
CA THR A 23 34.23 5.96 43.19
C THR A 23 34.41 5.09 41.94
N ALA A 24 35.04 5.70 40.93
CA ALA A 24 35.40 5.21 39.59
C ALA A 24 34.25 5.28 38.55
N THR A 25 34.05 6.31 37.73
CA THR A 25 35.04 7.15 37.01
C THR A 25 36.35 6.39 36.78
N GLN A 26 36.30 5.25 36.10
CA GLN A 26 37.50 4.78 35.43
C GLN A 26 37.80 5.80 34.35
N GLY A 27 38.79 6.64 34.66
CA GLY A 27 39.36 7.60 33.74
C GLY A 27 39.76 6.87 32.48
N CYS A 28 39.24 7.41 31.39
CA CYS A 28 39.79 7.37 30.05
C CYS A 28 41.27 7.86 30.06
N ASP A 29 42.19 7.10 30.67
CA ASP A 29 43.55 7.55 31.03
C ASP A 29 44.66 7.16 30.03
N GLU A 30 44.33 6.57 28.88
CA GLU A 30 45.27 6.46 27.77
C GLU A 30 44.76 7.21 26.52
N VAL A 31 45.44 8.32 26.23
CA VAL A 31 45.14 9.34 25.20
C VAL A 31 45.18 8.80 23.75
N GLY A 32 45.39 7.50 23.57
CA GLY A 32 45.55 6.88 22.24
C GLY A 32 44.25 6.48 21.53
N ASN A 33 43.22 6.02 22.27
CA ASN A 33 42.03 5.42 21.63
C ASN A 33 40.73 5.54 22.45
N LEU A 34 40.43 6.76 22.93
CA LEU A 34 39.22 7.04 23.73
C LEU A 34 37.92 6.68 23.01
N ALA A 35 37.88 6.85 21.69
CA ALA A 35 36.71 6.52 20.89
C ALA A 35 36.45 5.00 20.89
N GLU A 36 37.49 4.16 20.77
CA GLU A 36 37.35 2.70 20.86
C GLU A 36 36.95 2.23 22.26
N GLN A 37 37.55 2.80 23.30
CA GLN A 37 37.28 2.41 24.69
C GLN A 37 35.87 2.81 25.15
N CYS A 38 35.33 3.90 24.60
CA CYS A 38 33.96 4.36 24.86
C CYS A 38 32.91 3.72 23.92
N GLY A 39 33.31 2.81 23.01
CA GLY A 39 32.41 2.21 22.03
C GLY A 39 31.85 3.21 21.00
N LEU A 40 32.56 4.31 20.77
CA LEU A 40 32.20 5.39 19.84
C LEU A 40 32.92 5.22 18.48
N VAL A 41 33.19 3.99 18.09
CA VAL A 41 33.79 3.68 16.78
C VAL A 41 32.69 3.78 15.74
N CYS A 42 32.83 4.70 14.80
CA CYS A 42 32.00 4.71 13.60
C CYS A 42 32.32 3.44 12.81
N ASP A 43 31.44 2.44 12.88
CA ASP A 43 31.51 1.32 11.95
C ASP A 43 30.98 1.83 10.61
N SER A 44 31.89 2.24 9.72
CA SER A 44 31.54 2.75 8.40
C SER A 44 30.82 1.71 7.53
N GLU A 45 30.90 0.43 7.89
CA GLU A 45 30.19 -0.64 7.22
C GLU A 45 28.85 -0.97 7.91
N ALA A 46 28.56 -0.40 9.08
CA ALA A 46 27.34 -0.66 9.84
C ALA A 46 26.08 -0.41 9.01
N PHE A 47 26.05 0.72 8.31
CA PHE A 47 24.91 1.10 7.48
C PHE A 47 24.69 0.12 6.32
N VAL A 48 25.77 -0.28 5.64
CA VAL A 48 25.74 -1.27 4.56
C VAL A 48 25.36 -2.66 5.07
N ASN A 49 25.74 -2.98 6.30
CA ASN A 49 25.41 -4.24 6.98
C ASN A 49 24.03 -4.23 7.69
N GLY A 50 23.23 -3.18 7.50
CA GLY A 50 21.87 -3.08 8.06
C GLY A 50 21.82 -2.88 9.58
N LYS A 51 22.84 -2.25 10.18
CA LYS A 51 22.80 -1.85 11.59
C LYS A 51 22.15 -0.47 11.73
N PHE A 52 21.26 -0.35 12.72
CA PHE A 52 20.37 0.81 12.88
C PHE A 52 20.85 1.87 13.88
N ASN A 53 21.84 1.57 14.73
CA ASN A 53 22.34 2.49 15.78
C ASN A 53 23.74 3.00 15.41
N VAL A 54 23.80 3.86 14.40
CA VAL A 54 25.05 4.33 13.79
C VAL A 54 25.70 5.44 14.62
N SER A 55 24.87 6.34 15.14
CA SER A 55 25.29 7.54 15.86
C SER A 55 25.03 7.45 17.37
N GLY A 56 24.11 6.58 17.80
CA GLY A 56 23.64 6.51 19.18
C GLY A 56 22.73 7.68 19.57
N ILE A 57 22.24 8.42 18.57
CA ILE A 57 21.33 9.57 18.68
C ILE A 57 20.05 9.17 17.96
N ALA A 58 18.93 9.14 18.70
CA ALA A 58 17.68 8.54 18.22
C ALA A 58 17.18 9.17 16.92
N GLU A 59 17.24 10.49 16.78
CA GLU A 59 16.73 11.18 15.59
C GLU A 59 17.56 10.84 14.34
N ILE A 60 18.88 10.80 14.49
CA ILE A 60 19.81 10.48 13.40
C ILE A 60 19.71 9.01 13.00
N ASP A 61 19.65 8.13 13.99
CA ASP A 61 19.51 6.69 13.79
C ASP A 61 18.16 6.33 13.13
N SER A 62 17.10 7.05 13.49
CA SER A 62 15.78 6.95 12.85
C SER A 62 15.81 7.34 11.37
N PHE A 63 16.57 8.38 10.99
CA PHE A 63 16.77 8.75 9.58
C PHE A 63 17.45 7.63 8.78
N PHE A 64 18.54 7.04 9.29
CA PHE A 64 19.22 5.94 8.61
C PHE A 64 18.32 4.69 8.53
N SER A 65 17.54 4.42 9.57
CA SER A 65 16.51 3.37 9.57
C SER A 65 15.46 3.60 8.47
N ALA A 66 14.90 4.81 8.37
CA ALA A 66 13.95 5.15 7.30
C ALA A 66 14.58 5.05 5.91
N THR A 67 15.85 5.42 5.77
CA THR A 67 16.59 5.26 4.51
C THR A 67 16.69 3.80 4.08
N LEU A 68 16.99 2.90 5.02
CA LEU A 68 17.03 1.46 4.78
C LEU A 68 15.64 0.90 4.45
N ASP A 69 14.60 1.33 5.17
CA ASP A 69 13.22 0.91 4.94
C ASP A 69 12.74 1.33 3.54
N VAL A 70 12.97 2.59 3.15
CA VAL A 70 12.63 3.11 1.82
C VAL A 70 13.42 2.39 0.74
N SER A 71 14.74 2.21 0.91
CA SER A 71 15.54 1.44 -0.05
C SER A 71 15.05 0.00 -0.17
N GLY A 72 14.69 -0.65 0.94
CA GLY A 72 14.09 -1.97 0.96
C GLY A 72 12.77 -2.02 0.19
N ALA A 73 11.86 -1.08 0.45
CA ALA A 73 10.57 -0.97 -0.24
C ALA A 73 10.72 -0.70 -1.74
N ILE A 74 11.68 0.15 -2.13
CA ILE A 74 12.02 0.44 -3.52
C ILE A 74 12.53 -0.83 -4.23
N ASN A 75 13.48 -1.54 -3.62
CA ASN A 75 14.03 -2.76 -4.22
C ASN A 75 12.99 -3.89 -4.31
N ALA A 76 12.13 -4.04 -3.30
CA ALA A 76 11.02 -5.00 -3.34
C ALA A 76 10.03 -4.65 -4.46
N THR A 77 9.60 -3.39 -4.55
CA THR A 77 8.68 -2.94 -5.60
C THR A 77 9.30 -3.08 -7.00
N ALA A 78 10.60 -2.81 -7.15
CA ALA A 78 11.31 -3.03 -8.41
C ALA A 78 11.31 -4.53 -8.80
N ALA A 79 11.49 -5.43 -7.84
CA ALA A 79 11.44 -6.87 -8.08
C ALA A 79 10.02 -7.34 -8.44
N ASP A 80 8.99 -6.79 -7.80
CA ASP A 80 7.58 -7.07 -8.13
C ASP A 80 7.25 -6.64 -9.57
N ILE A 81 7.64 -5.42 -9.96
CA ILE A 81 7.47 -4.93 -11.34
C ILE A 81 8.22 -5.85 -12.31
N GLN A 82 9.46 -6.20 -12.01
CA GLN A 82 10.27 -7.09 -12.86
C GLN A 82 9.60 -8.45 -13.05
N ALA A 83 9.04 -9.03 -11.99
CA ALA A 83 8.36 -10.32 -12.04
C ALA A 83 7.11 -10.26 -12.93
N GLU A 84 6.29 -9.21 -12.78
CA GLU A 84 5.08 -9.04 -13.59
C GLU A 84 5.40 -8.71 -15.06
N VAL A 85 6.42 -7.89 -15.32
CA VAL A 85 6.96 -7.67 -16.67
C VAL A 85 7.36 -9.01 -17.29
N ALA A 86 8.19 -9.81 -16.62
CA ALA A 86 8.62 -11.10 -17.14
C ALA A 86 7.45 -12.06 -17.39
N ALA A 87 6.46 -12.10 -16.48
CA ALA A 87 5.26 -12.91 -16.64
C ALA A 87 4.42 -12.49 -17.86
N LEU A 88 4.25 -11.19 -18.09
CA LEU A 88 3.53 -10.67 -19.26
C LEU A 88 4.25 -10.98 -20.57
N TYR A 89 5.57 -10.81 -20.62
CA TYR A 89 6.38 -11.22 -21.78
C TYR A 89 6.24 -12.73 -22.06
N GLY A 90 6.31 -13.56 -21.01
CA GLY A 90 6.07 -15.00 -21.12
C GLY A 90 4.67 -15.34 -21.64
N LEU A 91 3.64 -14.61 -21.21
CA LEU A 91 2.25 -14.82 -21.63
C LEU A 91 2.06 -14.59 -23.14
N VAL A 92 2.75 -13.59 -23.70
CA VAL A 92 2.71 -13.28 -25.14
C VAL A 92 3.74 -14.06 -25.94
N GLY A 93 4.56 -14.90 -25.29
CA GLY A 93 5.59 -15.71 -25.94
C GLY A 93 6.80 -14.90 -26.43
N ALA A 94 7.12 -13.80 -25.75
CA ALA A 94 8.27 -12.95 -26.07
C ALA A 94 9.34 -13.01 -24.97
N GLU A 95 10.58 -12.70 -25.34
CA GLU A 95 11.68 -12.50 -24.38
C GLU A 95 11.64 -11.09 -23.80
N VAL A 96 11.99 -10.95 -22.52
CA VAL A 96 12.06 -9.65 -21.83
C VAL A 96 13.02 -8.72 -22.58
N GLY A 97 12.54 -7.52 -22.93
CA GLY A 97 13.28 -6.53 -23.73
C GLY A 97 13.08 -6.66 -25.25
N GLY A 98 12.33 -7.66 -25.71
CA GLY A 98 11.87 -7.76 -27.09
C GLY A 98 10.71 -6.82 -27.42
N ASP A 99 10.18 -6.90 -28.64
CA ASP A 99 9.01 -6.10 -29.07
C ASP A 99 7.70 -6.68 -28.49
N PHE A 100 7.37 -6.27 -27.27
CA PHE A 100 6.14 -6.67 -26.59
C PHE A 100 4.88 -6.33 -27.40
N LYS A 101 4.86 -5.17 -28.07
CA LYS A 101 3.70 -4.73 -28.85
C LYS A 101 3.45 -5.68 -30.01
N ALA A 102 4.48 -6.00 -30.79
CA ALA A 102 4.36 -6.92 -31.90
C ALA A 102 3.95 -8.33 -31.43
N ALA A 103 4.51 -8.81 -30.31
CA ALA A 103 4.15 -10.11 -29.75
C ALA A 103 2.69 -10.15 -29.25
N LEU A 104 2.25 -9.11 -28.54
CA LEU A 104 0.87 -8.97 -28.11
C LEU A 104 -0.08 -8.91 -29.31
N GLN A 105 0.24 -8.10 -30.33
CA GLN A 105 -0.55 -8.00 -31.55
C GLN A 105 -0.67 -9.34 -32.29
N ALA A 106 0.43 -10.04 -32.48
CA ALA A 106 0.43 -11.36 -33.10
C ALA A 106 -0.42 -12.37 -32.31
N LYS A 107 -0.31 -12.34 -30.97
CA LYS A 107 -1.11 -13.20 -30.09
C LYS A 107 -2.61 -12.86 -30.19
N LEU A 108 -2.97 -11.59 -30.23
CA LEU A 108 -4.36 -11.13 -30.33
C LEU A 108 -4.97 -11.43 -31.70
N GLN A 109 -4.23 -11.25 -32.80
CA GLN A 109 -4.71 -11.51 -34.18
C GLN A 109 -5.20 -12.95 -34.38
N ALA A 110 -4.64 -13.91 -33.63
CA ALA A 110 -5.08 -15.30 -33.67
C ALA A 110 -6.53 -15.49 -33.16
N TYR A 111 -7.06 -14.56 -32.36
CA TYR A 111 -8.35 -14.72 -31.69
C TYR A 111 -9.37 -13.62 -32.01
N ILE A 112 -8.92 -12.37 -32.10
CA ILE A 112 -9.80 -11.22 -32.20
C ILE A 112 -9.60 -10.48 -33.51
N ASP A 113 -10.65 -9.80 -33.94
CA ASP A 113 -10.56 -8.82 -35.00
C ASP A 113 -9.88 -7.56 -34.45
N VAL A 114 -8.57 -7.45 -34.71
CA VAL A 114 -7.77 -6.30 -34.26
C VAL A 114 -8.19 -4.99 -34.93
N GLU A 115 -8.89 -5.02 -36.08
CA GLU A 115 -9.45 -3.81 -36.70
C GLU A 115 -10.73 -3.35 -35.98
N ALA A 116 -11.50 -4.29 -35.42
CA ALA A 116 -12.63 -3.99 -34.54
C ALA A 116 -12.18 -3.49 -33.14
N GLY A 117 -10.91 -3.70 -32.80
CA GLY A 117 -10.19 -3.12 -31.66
C GLY A 117 -10.35 -3.88 -30.33
N LEU A 118 -9.30 -3.85 -29.50
CA LEU A 118 -9.33 -4.34 -28.12
C LEU A 118 -9.42 -3.13 -27.19
N LYS A 119 -10.53 -2.92 -26.50
CA LYS A 119 -10.65 -1.79 -25.56
C LYS A 119 -10.40 -2.26 -24.15
N ILE A 120 -9.30 -1.82 -23.56
CA ILE A 120 -9.00 -2.05 -22.15
C ILE A 120 -9.30 -0.77 -21.37
N LYS A 121 -10.25 -0.85 -20.45
CA LYS A 121 -10.51 0.20 -19.46
C LYS A 121 -9.94 -0.26 -18.13
N ALA A 122 -9.04 0.53 -17.59
CA ALA A 122 -8.46 0.33 -16.27
C ALA A 122 -9.01 1.38 -15.30
N GLU A 123 -9.53 0.93 -14.17
CA GLU A 123 -9.74 1.82 -13.03
C GLU A 123 -8.37 2.18 -12.40
N PRO A 124 -8.26 3.30 -11.66
CA PRO A 124 -7.04 3.61 -10.93
C PRO A 124 -6.77 2.55 -9.86
N ALA A 125 -5.49 2.23 -9.65
CA ALA A 125 -5.08 1.38 -8.53
C ALA A 125 -5.41 2.07 -7.20
N ARG A 126 -5.80 1.28 -6.20
CA ARG A 126 -6.10 1.79 -4.86
C ARG A 126 -4.90 1.58 -3.97
N CYS A 127 -4.31 2.65 -3.45
CA CYS A 127 -3.19 2.58 -2.53
C CYS A 127 -3.64 3.02 -1.15
N GLU A 128 -3.34 2.19 -0.16
CA GLU A 128 -3.68 2.40 1.24
C GLU A 128 -2.41 2.66 2.05
N ALA A 129 -2.36 3.82 2.71
CA ALA A 129 -1.33 4.15 3.68
C ALA A 129 -1.72 3.62 5.06
N GLN A 130 -0.77 2.95 5.74
CA GLN A 130 -0.95 2.51 7.13
C GLN A 130 -0.59 3.62 8.10
N LEU A 131 -1.61 4.31 8.63
CA LEU A 131 -1.42 5.46 9.52
C LEU A 131 -0.73 5.09 10.84
N ASP A 132 -0.89 3.84 11.31
CA ASP A 132 -0.18 3.32 12.49
C ASP A 132 1.34 3.33 12.33
N ILE A 133 1.85 3.14 11.10
CA ILE A 133 3.28 3.15 10.83
C ILE A 133 3.81 4.58 10.86
N ALA A 134 3.07 5.53 10.28
CA ALA A 134 3.38 6.95 10.38
C ALA A 134 3.38 7.43 11.85
N ALA A 135 2.43 6.97 12.66
CA ALA A 135 2.35 7.32 14.08
C ALA A 135 3.48 6.71 14.91
N LYS A 136 3.87 5.47 14.65
CA LYS A 136 5.05 4.85 15.28
C LYS A 136 6.33 5.58 14.89
N ALA A 137 6.51 5.90 13.61
CA ALA A 137 7.66 6.66 13.13
C ALA A 137 7.75 8.04 13.78
N ALA A 138 6.61 8.71 13.94
CA ALA A 138 6.54 10.02 14.61
C ALA A 138 6.93 9.91 16.10
N ALA A 139 6.42 8.90 16.81
CA ALA A 139 6.75 8.67 18.21
C ALA A 139 8.21 8.22 18.43
N GLU A 140 8.81 7.52 17.47
CA GLU A 140 10.23 7.14 17.51
C GLU A 140 11.16 8.33 17.26
N CYS A 141 10.71 9.30 16.47
CA CYS A 141 11.54 10.43 16.07
C CYS A 141 11.37 11.65 16.98
N ASP A 142 10.16 11.93 17.46
CA ASP A 142 9.87 13.08 18.30
C ASP A 142 9.37 12.63 19.68
N VAL A 143 10.21 12.81 20.70
CA VAL A 143 9.89 12.48 22.11
C VAL A 143 8.73 13.29 22.68
N ASP A 144 8.40 14.44 22.07
CA ASP A 144 7.27 15.28 22.48
C ASP A 144 5.98 14.91 21.74
N ALA A 145 6.04 14.05 20.71
CA ALA A 145 4.85 13.53 20.03
C ALA A 145 4.09 12.56 20.95
N LYS A 146 2.92 12.97 21.44
CA LYS A 146 2.08 12.13 22.30
C LYS A 146 1.44 10.99 21.51
N PRO A 147 1.66 9.71 21.88
CA PRO A 147 0.95 8.58 21.29
C PRO A 147 -0.57 8.77 21.45
N GLY A 148 -1.31 8.72 20.34
CA GLY A 148 -2.76 8.93 20.32
C GLY A 148 -3.24 10.36 20.06
N SER A 149 -2.33 11.32 19.86
CA SER A 149 -2.62 12.69 19.35
C SER A 149 -2.22 12.87 17.88
N ILE A 150 -1.82 11.78 17.24
CA ILE A 150 -1.22 11.74 15.91
C ILE A 150 -2.34 11.44 14.91
N GLU A 151 -3.04 12.47 14.48
CA GLU A 151 -4.10 12.36 13.48
C GLU A 151 -3.53 12.72 12.11
N ALA A 152 -3.38 11.72 11.26
CA ALA A 152 -3.01 11.93 9.87
C ALA A 152 -4.24 12.40 9.10
N LYS A 153 -4.05 13.40 8.23
CA LYS A 153 -5.12 13.91 7.36
C LYS A 153 -5.17 13.08 6.09
N CYS A 154 -6.34 12.52 5.79
CA CYS A 154 -6.55 11.80 4.53
C CYS A 154 -7.32 12.68 3.54
N GLU A 155 -6.74 12.95 2.37
CA GLU A 155 -7.38 13.71 1.28
C GLU A 155 -8.23 12.82 0.34
N GLY A 156 -8.60 11.61 0.78
CA GLY A 156 -9.33 10.64 -0.04
C GLY A 156 -10.44 9.92 0.72
N SER A 157 -10.41 8.58 0.73
CA SER A 157 -11.36 7.80 1.53
C SER A 157 -10.66 7.12 2.71
N CYS A 158 -11.28 7.20 3.88
CA CYS A 158 -10.81 6.56 5.11
C CYS A 158 -11.66 5.32 5.34
N ALA A 159 -11.03 4.14 5.36
CA ALA A 159 -11.70 2.92 5.80
C ALA A 159 -11.55 2.80 7.32
N ILE A 160 -12.68 2.59 7.98
CA ILE A 160 -12.80 2.48 9.44
C ILE A 160 -13.44 1.14 9.76
N ASP A 161 -12.91 0.46 10.78
CA ASP A 161 -13.51 -0.76 11.30
C ASP A 161 -14.95 -0.48 11.78
N ALA A 162 -15.90 -1.32 11.38
CA ALA A 162 -17.34 -1.16 11.66
C ALA A 162 -17.66 -1.02 13.16
N SER A 163 -16.77 -1.51 14.03
CA SER A 163 -16.90 -1.44 15.49
C SER A 163 -16.50 -0.08 16.08
N ALA A 164 -15.75 0.73 15.34
CA ALA A 164 -15.44 2.10 15.72
C ALA A 164 -16.59 2.99 15.24
N GLN A 165 -17.28 3.68 16.16
CA GLN A 165 -18.24 4.72 15.80
C GLN A 165 -17.51 5.75 14.92
N ALA A 166 -17.80 5.72 13.63
CA ALA A 166 -17.21 6.64 12.67
C ALA A 166 -17.88 8.01 12.86
N ASP A 167 -17.25 8.87 13.66
CA ASP A 167 -17.51 10.31 13.58
C ASP A 167 -16.90 10.82 12.26
N CYS A 168 -17.55 10.51 11.12
CA CYS A 168 -17.24 11.15 9.84
C CYS A 168 -17.70 12.62 9.94
N HIS A 169 -16.98 13.46 10.69
CA HIS A 169 -17.28 14.89 10.84
C HIS A 169 -16.98 15.72 9.58
N ALA A 170 -16.38 15.10 8.55
CA ALA A 170 -16.09 15.77 7.28
C ALA A 170 -17.36 15.92 6.42
N ALA A 171 -17.40 16.97 5.60
CA ALA A 171 -18.49 17.31 4.68
C ALA A 171 -18.69 16.31 3.51
N GLY A 172 -18.19 15.07 3.63
CA GLY A 172 -18.35 14.01 2.64
C GLY A 172 -19.14 12.83 3.23
N GLY A 173 -19.83 12.10 2.35
CA GLY A 173 -20.77 11.05 2.73
C GLY A 173 -20.07 9.82 3.33
N LEU A 174 -20.75 9.18 4.28
CA LEU A 174 -20.43 7.83 4.73
C LEU A 174 -20.94 6.83 3.71
N THR A 175 -20.06 5.98 3.20
CA THR A 175 -20.38 4.86 2.33
C THR A 175 -19.98 3.57 3.02
N CYS A 176 -20.85 2.58 3.04
CA CYS A 176 -20.59 1.27 3.64
C CYS A 176 -20.37 0.24 2.52
N GLU A 177 -19.31 -0.55 2.62
CA GLU A 177 -19.08 -1.70 1.74
C GLU A 177 -19.17 -3.00 2.55
N GLY A 178 -20.11 -3.88 2.20
CA GLY A 178 -20.26 -5.18 2.85
C GLY A 178 -20.12 -6.35 1.86
N GLN A 179 -19.61 -7.48 2.34
CA GLN A 179 -19.56 -8.74 1.60
C GLN A 179 -20.66 -9.72 2.06
N ALA A 180 -21.22 -10.45 1.10
CA ALA A 180 -22.14 -11.56 1.29
C ALA A 180 -21.64 -12.60 2.33
N PRO A 181 -22.50 -13.41 2.98
CA PRO A 181 -23.90 -13.74 2.61
C PRO A 181 -25.01 -13.01 3.39
N ASN A 182 -24.68 -12.14 4.36
CA ASN A 182 -25.67 -11.63 5.32
C ASN A 182 -26.12 -10.18 5.06
N LEU A 183 -25.78 -9.57 3.91
CA LEU A 183 -26.11 -8.18 3.64
C LEU A 183 -27.32 -8.07 2.70
N GLU A 184 -28.44 -7.59 3.23
CA GLU A 184 -29.53 -7.06 2.40
C GLU A 184 -29.06 -5.71 1.85
N CYS A 185 -28.89 -5.65 0.53
CA CYS A 185 -28.31 -4.48 -0.14
C CYS A 185 -29.43 -3.59 -0.65
N GLU A 186 -29.48 -2.33 -0.23
CA GLU A 186 -30.31 -1.28 -0.86
C GLU A 186 -29.44 -0.35 -1.74
N GLY A 187 -28.33 -0.88 -2.27
CA GLY A 187 -27.26 -0.12 -2.91
C GLY A 187 -26.77 -0.70 -4.24
N THR A 188 -25.54 -0.35 -4.60
CA THR A 188 -24.89 -0.85 -5.82
C THR A 188 -24.24 -2.20 -5.51
N CYS A 189 -24.74 -3.27 -6.13
CA CYS A 189 -24.17 -4.61 -6.01
C CYS A 189 -23.21 -4.89 -7.18
N LYS A 190 -21.96 -5.25 -6.87
CA LYS A 190 -21.00 -5.82 -7.82
C LYS A 190 -20.92 -7.33 -7.60
N GLY A 191 -21.52 -8.11 -8.51
CA GLY A 191 -21.61 -9.57 -8.42
C GLY A 191 -22.98 -10.09 -8.87
N SER A 192 -23.43 -11.21 -8.30
CA SER A 192 -24.75 -11.76 -8.61
C SER A 192 -25.80 -11.29 -7.59
N CYS A 193 -26.88 -10.73 -8.11
CA CYS A 193 -28.06 -10.35 -7.33
C CYS A 193 -29.10 -11.49 -7.41
N GLU A 194 -29.49 -12.05 -6.27
CA GLU A 194 -30.61 -12.99 -6.19
C GLU A 194 -31.91 -12.24 -5.91
N PHE A 195 -32.89 -12.43 -6.80
CA PHE A 195 -34.22 -11.86 -6.65
C PHE A 195 -35.23 -12.93 -6.22
N THR A 196 -36.05 -12.61 -5.22
CA THR A 196 -37.24 -13.40 -4.85
C THR A 196 -38.50 -13.02 -5.64
N ALA A 197 -38.46 -11.91 -6.39
CA ALA A 197 -39.54 -11.41 -7.24
C ALA A 197 -38.96 -10.78 -8.53
N ALA A 198 -39.71 -10.80 -9.63
CA ALA A 198 -39.24 -10.30 -10.92
C ALA A 198 -38.82 -8.81 -10.85
N ALA A 199 -37.56 -8.51 -11.20
CA ALA A 199 -36.97 -7.16 -11.14
C ALA A 199 -36.22 -6.81 -12.42
N ALA A 200 -36.08 -5.51 -12.73
CA ALA A 200 -35.29 -5.06 -13.88
C ALA A 200 -33.80 -5.40 -13.66
N CYS A 201 -33.16 -6.01 -14.67
CA CYS A 201 -31.78 -6.48 -14.61
C CYS A 201 -31.04 -6.07 -15.89
N ASP A 202 -30.06 -5.17 -15.79
CA ASP A 202 -29.21 -4.75 -16.91
C ASP A 202 -28.08 -5.76 -17.24
N GLY A 203 -28.00 -6.85 -16.48
CA GLY A 203 -26.98 -7.90 -16.56
C GLY A 203 -27.40 -9.14 -17.36
N THR A 204 -26.70 -10.26 -17.11
CA THR A 204 -27.10 -11.57 -17.64
C THR A 204 -28.06 -12.20 -16.66
N CYS A 205 -29.31 -12.38 -17.09
CA CYS A 205 -30.34 -13.08 -16.32
C CYS A 205 -30.18 -14.59 -16.50
N SER A 206 -30.13 -15.33 -15.39
CA SER A 206 -30.24 -16.79 -15.32
C SER A 206 -31.46 -17.14 -14.48
N GLY A 207 -32.56 -17.51 -15.12
CA GLY A 207 -33.82 -17.77 -14.43
C GLY A 207 -35.02 -17.63 -15.36
N ARG A 208 -35.95 -16.73 -15.02
CA ARG A 208 -37.12 -16.41 -15.84
C ARG A 208 -37.04 -14.95 -16.31
N CYS A 209 -37.22 -14.70 -17.60
CA CYS A 209 -37.26 -13.35 -18.18
C CYS A 209 -38.61 -13.14 -18.85
N ASP A 210 -39.40 -12.15 -18.40
CA ASP A 210 -40.73 -11.82 -18.95
C ASP A 210 -41.65 -13.05 -19.15
N GLY A 211 -41.64 -13.97 -18.18
CA GLY A 211 -42.45 -15.19 -18.19
C GLY A 211 -41.84 -16.38 -18.94
N GLN A 212 -40.64 -16.24 -19.51
CA GLN A 212 -39.92 -17.33 -20.19
C GLN A 212 -39.00 -18.05 -19.20
N ASP A 213 -39.30 -19.31 -18.90
CA ASP A 213 -38.52 -20.16 -17.97
C ASP A 213 -37.16 -20.61 -18.53
N ASN A 214 -36.18 -20.80 -17.64
CA ASN A 214 -34.81 -21.22 -17.94
C ASN A 214 -34.11 -20.34 -18.99
N PHE A 215 -34.33 -19.03 -18.91
CA PHE A 215 -33.67 -18.03 -19.71
C PHE A 215 -32.24 -17.78 -19.21
N GLU A 216 -31.28 -17.75 -20.13
CA GLU A 216 -29.86 -17.46 -19.85
C GLU A 216 -29.36 -16.46 -20.90
N GLY A 217 -29.26 -15.18 -20.54
CA GLY A 217 -28.89 -14.12 -21.47
C GLY A 217 -29.25 -12.70 -21.00
N ARG A 218 -29.10 -11.70 -21.89
CA ARG A 218 -29.55 -10.33 -21.62
C ARG A 218 -31.08 -10.25 -21.71
N CYS A 219 -31.72 -9.98 -20.58
CA CYS A 219 -33.16 -9.79 -20.48
C CYS A 219 -33.48 -8.31 -20.67
N GLY A 220 -34.40 -7.97 -21.58
CA GLY A 220 -34.84 -6.57 -21.78
C GLY A 220 -35.97 -6.13 -20.84
N GLY A 221 -36.43 -7.02 -19.95
CA GLY A 221 -37.56 -6.80 -19.04
C GLY A 221 -37.27 -7.29 -17.63
N MET A 222 -38.25 -7.94 -16.99
CA MET A 222 -38.11 -8.37 -15.59
C MET A 222 -37.48 -9.77 -15.49
N CYS A 223 -36.33 -9.84 -14.82
CA CYS A 223 -35.63 -11.07 -14.48
C CYS A 223 -36.08 -11.57 -13.10
N GLU A 224 -36.52 -12.82 -13.02
CA GLU A 224 -36.86 -13.54 -11.79
C GLU A 224 -35.88 -14.71 -11.65
N GLY A 225 -34.91 -14.62 -10.74
CA GLY A 225 -33.79 -15.56 -10.62
C GLY A 225 -32.48 -14.87 -10.24
N THR A 226 -31.38 -15.28 -10.86
CA THR A 226 -30.05 -14.70 -10.62
C THR A 226 -29.68 -13.74 -11.74
N CYS A 227 -29.30 -12.52 -11.38
CA CYS A 227 -28.80 -11.51 -12.31
C CYS A 227 -27.32 -11.26 -12.07
N ASP A 228 -26.50 -11.56 -13.07
CA ASP A 228 -25.06 -11.32 -13.02
C ASP A 228 -24.74 -9.90 -13.52
N LEU A 229 -24.38 -9.02 -12.58
CA LEU A 229 -24.14 -7.60 -12.81
C LEU A 229 -22.64 -7.36 -13.03
N GLY A 230 -22.23 -7.32 -14.30
CA GLY A 230 -20.82 -7.12 -14.67
C GLY A 230 -20.25 -5.72 -14.40
N ALA A 231 -21.09 -4.70 -14.13
CA ALA A 231 -20.66 -3.30 -14.02
C ALA A 231 -21.14 -2.57 -12.74
N GLY A 232 -21.70 -3.29 -11.77
CA GLY A 232 -22.38 -2.67 -10.62
C GLY A 232 -23.78 -2.18 -11.02
N GLY A 233 -24.81 -2.72 -10.37
CA GLY A 233 -26.21 -2.33 -10.62
C GLY A 233 -26.96 -2.19 -9.30
N THR A 234 -28.03 -1.38 -9.30
CA THR A 234 -28.94 -1.28 -8.16
C THR A 234 -29.65 -2.63 -7.98
N CYS A 235 -29.45 -3.25 -6.83
CA CYS A 235 -30.00 -4.56 -6.48
C CYS A 235 -30.83 -4.38 -5.21
N GLU A 236 -32.16 -4.53 -5.30
CA GLU A 236 -33.06 -4.58 -4.14
C GLU A 236 -33.21 -6.04 -3.67
N GLY A 237 -32.11 -6.65 -3.24
CA GLY A 237 -32.09 -8.09 -2.94
C GLY A 237 -30.81 -8.58 -2.26
N LYS A 238 -30.63 -9.90 -2.23
CA LYS A 238 -29.41 -10.51 -1.69
C LYS A 238 -28.29 -10.38 -2.70
N CYS A 239 -27.35 -9.49 -2.43
CA CYS A 239 -26.12 -9.38 -3.18
C CYS A 239 -25.16 -10.48 -2.69
N THR A 240 -24.79 -11.40 -3.58
CA THR A 240 -23.79 -12.45 -3.29
C THR A 240 -22.35 -11.98 -3.51
N GLY A 241 -22.17 -10.74 -4.00
CA GLY A 241 -20.88 -10.08 -4.21
C GLY A 241 -20.58 -9.00 -3.17
N SER A 242 -20.01 -7.87 -3.61
CA SER A 242 -19.85 -6.68 -2.76
C SER A 242 -21.02 -5.72 -2.95
N CYS A 243 -21.51 -5.18 -1.85
CA CYS A 243 -22.58 -4.19 -1.82
C CYS A 243 -22.06 -2.88 -1.27
N GLU A 244 -22.23 -1.79 -2.04
CA GLU A 244 -21.90 -0.43 -1.64
C GLU A 244 -23.19 0.37 -1.42
N TYR A 245 -23.40 0.92 -0.22
CA TYR A 245 -24.60 1.69 0.14
C TYR A 245 -24.29 2.87 1.06
N THR A 246 -25.16 3.89 1.06
CA THR A 246 -25.05 5.07 1.92
C THR A 246 -26.17 5.03 2.97
N PRO A 247 -25.88 4.73 4.25
CA PRO A 247 -26.93 4.60 5.26
C PRO A 247 -27.50 5.97 5.64
N PRO A 248 -28.83 6.10 5.81
CA PRO A 248 -29.46 7.35 6.27
C PRO A 248 -29.15 7.68 7.74
N SER A 249 -28.68 6.70 8.52
CA SER A 249 -28.42 6.80 9.96
C SER A 249 -26.99 7.20 10.32
N GLY A 250 -26.10 7.43 9.34
CA GLY A 250 -24.70 7.79 9.61
C GLY A 250 -23.87 6.70 10.29
N SER A 251 -24.30 5.43 10.19
CA SER A 251 -23.55 4.26 10.68
C SER A 251 -23.74 3.07 9.76
N CYS A 252 -22.67 2.28 9.58
CA CYS A 252 -22.70 1.02 8.84
C CYS A 252 -23.11 -0.15 9.74
N ASP A 253 -23.69 -1.20 9.15
CA ASP A 253 -23.92 -2.45 9.88
C ASP A 253 -22.60 -3.05 10.36
N ALA A 254 -22.61 -3.74 11.51
CA ALA A 254 -21.39 -4.29 12.14
C ALA A 254 -20.61 -5.30 11.28
N SER A 255 -21.17 -5.75 10.16
CA SER A 255 -20.53 -6.62 9.16
C SER A 255 -20.07 -5.90 7.89
N ALA A 256 -20.23 -4.57 7.82
CA ALA A 256 -19.86 -3.75 6.67
C ALA A 256 -18.71 -2.81 7.03
N GLU A 257 -17.73 -2.69 6.15
CA GLU A 257 -16.63 -1.74 6.27
C GLU A 257 -17.16 -0.32 6.05
N ALA A 258 -16.89 0.58 7.00
CA ALA A 258 -17.29 1.98 6.90
C ALA A 258 -16.21 2.76 6.13
N ARG A 259 -16.61 3.42 5.04
CA ARG A 259 -15.75 4.33 4.28
C ARG A 259 -16.26 5.75 4.39
N CYS A 260 -15.51 6.63 5.06
CA CYS A 260 -15.74 8.06 4.97
C CYS A 260 -15.03 8.57 3.71
N SER A 261 -15.75 9.18 2.78
CA SER A 261 -15.14 9.88 1.64
C SER A 261 -15.01 11.37 1.96
N ALA A 262 -13.87 11.99 1.68
CA ALA A 262 -13.70 13.44 1.77
C ALA A 262 -13.89 14.07 0.38
N SER A 263 -14.66 15.14 0.27
CA SER A 263 -14.64 15.99 -0.92
C SER A 263 -13.28 16.70 -1.03
N ALA A 264 -12.86 17.09 -2.24
CA ALA A 264 -11.49 17.55 -2.58
C ALA A 264 -10.90 18.73 -1.77
N GLU A 265 -11.63 19.27 -0.79
CA GLU A 265 -11.21 20.35 0.12
C GLU A 265 -11.39 20.00 1.61
N ALA A 266 -11.92 18.81 1.92
CA ALA A 266 -12.13 18.34 3.28
C ALA A 266 -11.04 17.33 3.67
N ASN A 267 -10.50 17.47 4.87
CA ASN A 267 -9.58 16.51 5.46
C ASN A 267 -10.35 15.66 6.47
N VAL A 268 -10.20 14.33 6.38
CA VAL A 268 -10.76 13.41 7.39
C VAL A 268 -9.64 13.02 8.35
N GLU A 269 -9.87 13.23 9.65
CA GLU A 269 -9.05 12.65 10.72
C GLU A 269 -9.33 11.14 10.76
N CYS A 270 -8.34 10.34 10.40
CA CYS A 270 -8.51 8.90 10.19
C CYS A 270 -7.63 8.12 11.18
N LYS A 271 -8.21 7.08 11.81
CA LYS A 271 -7.49 6.11 12.65
C LYS A 271 -7.38 4.73 12.00
N GLY A 272 -7.68 4.64 10.70
CA GLY A 272 -7.67 3.42 9.88
C GLY A 272 -6.75 3.54 8.67
N SER A 273 -7.12 2.93 7.54
CA SER A 273 -6.38 3.07 6.29
C SER A 273 -6.87 4.28 5.50
N CYS A 274 -5.92 5.01 4.90
CA CYS A 274 -6.22 6.13 4.02
C CYS A 274 -5.98 5.71 2.57
N THR A 275 -7.04 5.72 1.76
CA THR A 275 -6.95 5.61 0.30
C THR A 275 -6.80 7.00 -0.28
N GLY A 276 -5.57 7.43 -0.55
CA GLY A 276 -5.25 8.78 -1.02
C GLY A 276 -3.98 9.33 -0.37
N LYS A 277 -3.76 10.65 -0.51
CA LYS A 277 -2.60 11.30 0.11
C LYS A 277 -2.82 11.41 1.62
N ALA A 278 -1.98 10.72 2.38
CA ALA A 278 -1.94 10.86 3.83
C ALA A 278 -0.95 11.97 4.18
N THR A 279 -1.43 13.05 4.79
CA THR A 279 -0.54 14.05 5.37
C THR A 279 -0.11 13.55 6.75
N PRO A 280 1.21 13.44 7.01
CA PRO A 280 1.73 13.02 8.29
C PRO A 280 1.35 14.00 9.41
N PRO A 281 1.42 13.57 10.67
CA PRO A 281 1.29 14.46 11.83
C PRO A 281 2.31 15.61 11.83
N GLU A 282 1.99 16.67 12.57
CA GLU A 282 2.97 17.71 12.89
C GLU A 282 4.05 17.13 13.82
N VAL A 283 5.24 16.97 13.27
CA VAL A 283 6.48 16.62 13.98
C VAL A 283 7.54 17.67 13.67
N SER A 284 8.66 17.64 14.39
CA SER A 284 9.83 18.47 14.07
C SER A 284 10.22 18.38 12.58
N ALA A 285 10.81 19.44 12.04
CA ALA A 285 11.20 19.48 10.63
C ALA A 285 12.19 18.37 10.28
N GLU A 286 13.01 17.98 11.25
CA GLU A 286 13.97 16.88 11.18
C GLU A 286 13.27 15.52 11.08
N CYS A 287 12.14 15.35 11.76
CA CYS A 287 11.37 14.11 11.78
C CYS A 287 10.38 13.97 10.64
N LYS A 288 9.92 15.08 10.06
CA LYS A 288 8.91 15.07 9.01
C LYS A 288 9.30 14.18 7.83
N ALA A 289 10.52 14.34 7.32
CA ALA A 289 11.01 13.54 6.19
C ALA A 289 11.07 12.04 6.51
N THR A 290 11.50 11.69 7.74
CA THR A 290 11.58 10.30 8.22
C THR A 290 10.20 9.67 8.37
N VAL A 291 9.23 10.42 8.90
CA VAL A 291 7.85 9.96 9.07
C VAL A 291 7.16 9.77 7.73
N GLU A 292 7.27 10.74 6.82
CA GLU A 292 6.77 10.63 5.44
C GLU A 292 7.39 9.42 4.75
N ALA A 293 8.71 9.24 4.89
CA ALA A 293 9.42 8.12 4.30
C ALA A 293 8.93 6.76 4.77
N LYS A 294 8.78 6.57 6.09
CA LYS A 294 8.28 5.30 6.66
C LYS A 294 6.81 5.06 6.30
N ALA A 295 5.99 6.11 6.28
CA ALA A 295 4.59 6.01 5.88
C ALA A 295 4.47 5.51 4.44
N GLU A 296 5.21 6.13 3.52
CA GLU A 296 5.16 5.80 2.09
C GLU A 296 5.82 4.45 1.77
N ALA A 297 6.90 4.09 2.49
CA ALA A 297 7.49 2.75 2.41
C ALA A 297 6.47 1.63 2.74
N SER A 298 5.51 1.95 3.60
CA SER A 298 4.48 1.02 4.06
C SER A 298 3.19 0.99 3.25
N VAL A 299 3.07 1.83 2.22
CA VAL A 299 1.88 1.88 1.37
C VAL A 299 1.66 0.53 0.68
N GLN A 300 0.43 0.03 0.75
CA GLN A 300 -0.02 -1.15 0.03
C GLN A 300 -0.93 -0.74 -1.11
N CYS A 301 -0.55 -1.09 -2.34
CA CYS A 301 -1.38 -0.83 -3.51
C CYS A 301 -2.05 -2.13 -3.98
N TYR A 302 -3.36 -2.05 -4.19
CA TYR A 302 -4.20 -3.14 -4.65
C TYR A 302 -4.44 -3.05 -6.16
N PRO A 303 -4.47 -4.20 -6.87
CA PRO A 303 -4.73 -4.26 -8.31
C PRO A 303 -6.03 -3.55 -8.69
N PRO A 304 -6.04 -2.72 -9.76
CA PRO A 304 -7.27 -2.12 -10.27
C PRO A 304 -8.16 -3.16 -10.96
N SER A 305 -9.43 -2.82 -11.13
CA SER A 305 -10.32 -3.60 -11.99
C SER A 305 -10.05 -3.28 -13.47
N LEU A 306 -10.05 -4.32 -14.30
CA LEU A 306 -9.81 -4.22 -15.75
C LEU A 306 -11.00 -4.77 -16.53
N THR A 307 -11.64 -3.88 -17.28
CA THR A 307 -12.66 -4.25 -18.26
C THR A 307 -12.02 -4.34 -19.64
N VAL A 308 -12.24 -5.45 -20.34
CA VAL A 308 -11.65 -5.71 -21.64
C VAL A 308 -12.77 -6.07 -22.60
N ASP A 309 -13.05 -5.17 -23.55
CA ASP A 309 -14.02 -5.36 -24.61
C ASP A 309 -13.30 -5.83 -25.88
N TYR A 310 -13.83 -6.85 -26.54
CA TYR A 310 -13.24 -7.44 -27.74
C TYR A 310 -14.30 -8.05 -28.66
N VAL A 311 -13.93 -8.23 -29.93
CA VAL A 311 -14.72 -8.94 -30.94
C VAL A 311 -13.90 -10.09 -31.49
N PHE A 312 -14.43 -11.32 -31.43
CA PHE A 312 -13.74 -12.48 -32.01
C PHE A 312 -13.65 -12.35 -33.53
N ASN A 313 -12.52 -12.77 -34.10
CA ASN A 313 -12.40 -12.93 -35.55
C ASN A 313 -13.29 -14.08 -36.05
N ALA A 314 -13.41 -14.23 -37.37
CA ALA A 314 -14.29 -15.25 -37.97
C ALA A 314 -13.91 -16.69 -37.55
N GLU A 315 -12.62 -16.97 -37.35
CA GLU A 315 -12.11 -18.29 -36.99
C GLU A 315 -12.45 -18.64 -35.54
N ALA A 316 -12.12 -17.77 -34.60
CA ALA A 316 -12.44 -17.94 -33.18
C ALA A 316 -13.94 -17.84 -32.92
N GLY A 317 -14.68 -17.01 -33.65
CA GLY A 317 -16.13 -16.88 -33.49
C GLY A 317 -16.89 -18.20 -33.68
N GLY A 318 -16.40 -19.05 -34.59
CA GLY A 318 -16.98 -20.38 -34.88
C GLY A 318 -16.39 -21.54 -34.07
N ASN A 319 -15.31 -21.31 -33.30
CA ASN A 319 -14.57 -22.38 -32.62
C ASN A 319 -14.61 -22.22 -31.09
N ALA A 320 -15.27 -23.15 -30.40
CA ALA A 320 -15.42 -23.10 -28.94
C ALA A 320 -14.07 -23.21 -28.18
N ASP A 321 -13.13 -24.00 -28.69
CA ASP A 321 -11.83 -24.22 -28.05
C ASP A 321 -10.95 -22.96 -28.14
N LEU A 322 -10.91 -22.31 -29.32
CA LEU A 322 -10.19 -21.04 -29.49
C LEU A 322 -10.74 -19.93 -28.58
N ARG A 323 -12.07 -19.89 -28.38
CA ARG A 323 -12.67 -18.93 -27.44
C ARG A 323 -12.31 -19.24 -25.99
N ALA A 324 -12.24 -20.51 -25.61
CA ALA A 324 -11.82 -20.90 -24.27
C ALA A 324 -10.35 -20.56 -24.02
N GLU A 325 -9.47 -20.83 -24.99
CA GLU A 325 -8.06 -20.47 -24.92
C GLU A 325 -7.87 -18.94 -24.79
N PHE A 326 -8.55 -18.16 -25.63
CA PHE A 326 -8.50 -16.69 -25.55
C PHE A 326 -8.98 -16.15 -24.21
N LYS A 327 -10.08 -16.68 -23.67
CA LYS A 327 -10.57 -16.30 -22.34
C LYS A 327 -9.55 -16.62 -21.25
N GLY A 328 -8.89 -17.78 -21.33
CA GLY A 328 -7.80 -18.15 -20.43
C GLY A 328 -6.61 -17.19 -20.54
N PHE A 329 -6.22 -16.82 -21.75
CA PHE A 329 -5.19 -15.81 -22.00
C PHE A 329 -5.56 -14.45 -21.39
N ILE A 330 -6.74 -13.91 -21.72
CA ILE A 330 -7.18 -12.60 -21.23
C ILE A 330 -7.34 -12.55 -19.71
N ASN A 331 -7.83 -13.62 -19.08
CA ASN A 331 -7.93 -13.66 -17.62
C ASN A 331 -6.55 -13.61 -16.95
N ASN A 332 -5.59 -14.38 -17.45
CA ASN A 332 -4.20 -14.31 -16.96
C ASN A 332 -3.56 -12.95 -17.23
N PHE A 333 -3.79 -12.39 -18.43
CA PHE A 333 -3.31 -11.07 -18.80
C PHE A 333 -3.84 -10.00 -17.85
N LYS A 334 -5.14 -9.99 -17.56
CA LYS A 334 -5.78 -9.05 -16.63
C LYS A 334 -5.16 -9.11 -15.25
N ILE A 335 -4.98 -10.31 -14.69
CA ILE A 335 -4.43 -10.48 -13.35
C ILE A 335 -3.01 -9.89 -13.27
N ARG A 336 -2.15 -10.24 -14.23
CA ARG A 336 -0.75 -9.79 -14.27
C ARG A 336 -0.63 -8.29 -14.55
N TYR A 337 -1.43 -7.79 -15.49
CA TYR A 337 -1.41 -6.37 -15.84
C TYR A 337 -1.97 -5.50 -14.70
N ALA A 338 -3.01 -5.95 -13.99
CA ALA A 338 -3.52 -5.25 -12.82
C ALA A 338 -2.48 -5.24 -11.67
N ALA A 339 -1.80 -6.37 -11.43
CA ALA A 339 -0.71 -6.43 -10.45
C ALA A 339 0.45 -5.47 -10.83
N LEU A 340 0.83 -5.42 -12.11
CA LEU A 340 1.81 -4.47 -12.62
C LEU A 340 1.38 -3.02 -12.35
N LEU A 341 0.13 -2.66 -12.63
CA LEU A 341 -0.38 -1.30 -12.40
C LEU A 341 -0.36 -0.92 -10.92
N ALA A 342 -0.69 -1.84 -10.01
CA ALA A 342 -0.58 -1.59 -8.57
C ALA A 342 0.87 -1.39 -8.13
N ALA A 343 1.80 -2.20 -8.64
CA ALA A 343 3.22 -2.05 -8.34
C ALA A 343 3.80 -0.73 -8.89
N VAL A 344 3.36 -0.31 -10.08
CA VAL A 344 3.71 1.00 -10.67
C VAL A 344 3.18 2.14 -9.80
N ALA A 345 1.92 2.08 -9.35
CA ALA A 345 1.36 3.11 -8.47
C ALA A 345 2.12 3.23 -7.15
N ARG A 346 2.54 2.10 -6.56
CA ARG A 346 3.40 2.09 -5.37
C ARG A 346 4.77 2.73 -5.64
N ALA A 347 5.35 2.43 -6.80
CA ALA A 347 6.66 2.92 -7.19
C ALA A 347 6.72 4.44 -7.33
N GLU A 348 5.64 5.07 -7.83
CA GLU A 348 5.56 6.54 -7.96
C GLU A 348 5.72 7.22 -6.59
N GLY A 349 4.98 6.78 -5.57
CA GLY A 349 5.11 7.33 -4.21
C GLY A 349 6.50 7.14 -3.61
N LEU A 350 7.13 5.97 -3.83
CA LEU A 350 8.47 5.69 -3.34
C LEU A 350 9.57 6.55 -3.98
N ILE A 351 9.41 6.93 -5.25
CA ILE A 351 10.38 7.81 -5.94
C ILE A 351 10.36 9.21 -5.33
N ASP A 352 9.18 9.79 -5.15
CA ASP A 352 9.01 11.13 -4.57
C ASP A 352 9.60 11.20 -3.15
N VAL A 353 9.37 10.15 -2.37
CA VAL A 353 9.93 10.00 -1.03
C VAL A 353 11.43 9.85 -1.04
N SER A 354 11.99 9.08 -1.97
CA SER A 354 13.45 8.91 -2.08
C SER A 354 14.16 10.23 -2.37
N ALA A 355 13.56 11.09 -3.20
CA ALA A 355 14.07 12.43 -3.49
C ALA A 355 13.96 13.34 -2.26
N THR A 356 12.81 13.32 -1.58
CA THR A 356 12.58 14.11 -0.35
C THR A 356 13.56 13.70 0.75
N LEU A 357 13.74 12.40 0.99
CA LEU A 357 14.66 11.88 2.01
C LEU A 357 16.13 12.17 1.65
N GLY A 358 16.48 12.09 0.37
CA GLY A 358 17.81 12.40 -0.14
C GLY A 358 18.21 13.86 0.05
N ASP A 359 17.35 14.81 -0.33
CA ASP A 359 17.70 16.24 -0.26
C ASP A 359 17.39 16.87 1.10
N ALA A 360 16.14 16.73 1.57
CA ALA A 360 15.69 17.36 2.81
C ALA A 360 16.27 16.66 4.05
N GLY A 361 16.32 15.32 4.02
CA GLY A 361 16.87 14.54 5.13
C GLY A 361 18.36 14.77 5.33
N VAL A 362 19.17 14.78 4.25
CA VAL A 362 20.61 15.08 4.35
C VAL A 362 20.85 16.49 4.89
N SER A 363 20.05 17.48 4.47
CA SER A 363 20.16 18.85 4.99
C SER A 363 19.78 18.93 6.48
N ALA A 364 18.75 18.22 6.90
CA ALA A 364 18.31 18.15 8.30
C ALA A 364 19.40 17.50 9.18
N ILE A 365 19.99 16.38 8.76
CA ILE A 365 21.06 15.72 9.52
C ILE A 365 22.30 16.60 9.62
N ASN A 366 22.70 17.28 8.54
CA ASN A 366 23.83 18.22 8.60
C ASN A 366 23.59 19.36 9.60
N SER A 367 22.36 19.88 9.65
CA SER A 367 21.97 20.94 10.59
C SER A 367 21.96 20.44 12.04
N ALA A 368 21.34 19.29 12.29
CA ALA A 368 21.30 18.65 13.61
C ALA A 368 22.72 18.33 14.11
N ALA A 369 23.56 17.76 13.25
CA ALA A 369 24.94 17.46 13.57
C ALA A 369 25.78 18.71 13.86
N GLY A 370 25.51 19.83 13.20
CA GLY A 370 26.12 21.13 13.49
C GLY A 370 25.76 21.62 14.89
N THR A 371 24.48 21.53 15.29
CA THR A 371 24.00 21.90 16.63
C THR A 371 24.59 21.02 17.71
N LEU A 372 24.68 19.70 17.47
CA LEU A 372 25.24 18.73 18.42
C LEU A 372 26.75 18.94 18.65
N LYS A 373 27.50 19.35 17.61
CA LYS A 373 28.91 19.74 17.78
C LYS A 373 29.07 20.99 18.65
N ALA A 374 28.08 21.87 18.67
CA ALA A 374 28.11 23.10 19.46
C ALA A 374 27.67 22.90 20.93
N SER A 375 26.99 21.79 21.26
CA SER A 375 26.47 21.54 22.60
C SER A 375 27.56 21.13 23.62
N GLY A 376 28.74 20.74 23.15
CA GLY A 376 29.85 20.31 24.00
C GLY A 376 29.71 18.89 24.59
N ASP A 377 28.63 18.18 24.27
CA ASP A 377 28.51 16.75 24.58
C ASP A 377 29.41 15.96 23.62
N LEU A 378 30.44 15.34 24.19
CA LEU A 378 31.44 14.57 23.44
C LEU A 378 30.82 13.36 22.72
N LYS A 379 29.87 12.67 23.35
CA LYS A 379 29.19 11.52 22.75
C LYS A 379 28.33 11.98 21.57
N ALA A 380 27.56 13.05 21.78
CA ALA A 380 26.75 13.63 20.73
C ALA A 380 27.60 14.13 19.55
N SER A 381 28.74 14.77 19.84
CA SER A 381 29.65 15.31 18.82
C SER A 381 30.30 14.21 17.97
N ILE A 382 30.69 13.09 18.59
CA ILE A 382 31.26 11.94 17.88
C ILE A 382 30.19 11.23 17.05
N GLY A 383 29.02 10.96 17.63
CA GLY A 383 27.88 10.36 16.91
C GLY A 383 27.45 11.19 15.70
N ALA A 384 27.35 12.51 15.87
CA ALA A 384 27.09 13.46 14.78
C ALA A 384 28.17 13.43 13.68
N ALA A 385 29.44 13.30 14.05
CA ALA A 385 30.52 13.17 13.07
C ALA A 385 30.45 11.84 12.29
N CYS A 386 30.14 10.72 12.97
CA CYS A 386 29.90 9.43 12.33
C CYS A 386 28.76 9.52 11.32
N ALA A 387 27.63 10.11 11.73
CA ALA A 387 26.46 10.29 10.90
C ALA A 387 26.78 11.09 9.63
N ILE A 388 27.45 12.24 9.76
CA ILE A 388 27.88 13.04 8.61
C ILE A 388 28.75 12.21 7.65
N GLY A 389 29.64 11.38 8.18
CA GLY A 389 30.50 10.50 7.38
C GLY A 389 29.74 9.47 6.55
N LEU A 390 28.55 9.05 6.99
CA LEU A 390 27.71 8.03 6.36
C LEU A 390 26.60 8.58 5.47
N LEU A 391 26.33 9.90 5.51
CA LEU A 391 25.36 10.54 4.62
C LEU A 391 25.63 10.26 3.12
N PRO A 392 26.89 10.25 2.62
CA PRO A 392 27.14 9.91 1.22
C PRO A 392 26.72 8.49 0.86
N ASP A 393 26.89 7.53 1.77
CA ASP A 393 26.50 6.13 1.54
C ASP A 393 24.98 5.95 1.58
N ALA A 394 24.30 6.64 2.50
CA ALA A 394 22.84 6.72 2.53
C ALA A 394 22.24 7.32 1.24
N ALA A 395 22.79 8.46 0.80
CA ALA A 395 22.36 9.11 -0.45
C ALA A 395 22.63 8.22 -1.67
N LYS A 396 23.78 7.56 -1.72
CA LYS A 396 24.11 6.61 -2.78
C LYS A 396 23.15 5.42 -2.78
N LEU A 397 22.84 4.85 -1.62
CA LEU A 397 21.91 3.72 -1.52
C LEU A 397 20.52 4.07 -2.07
N LEU A 398 19.99 5.25 -1.72
CA LEU A 398 18.72 5.74 -2.24
C LEU A 398 18.79 5.95 -3.75
N THR A 399 19.85 6.60 -4.23
CA THR A 399 20.04 6.88 -5.67
C THR A 399 20.14 5.60 -6.49
N ASP A 400 20.92 4.62 -6.03
CA ASP A 400 21.07 3.32 -6.71
C ASP A 400 19.74 2.55 -6.71
N SER A 401 19.00 2.58 -5.60
CA SER A 401 17.69 1.93 -5.49
C SER A 401 16.66 2.60 -6.41
N ALA A 402 16.57 3.93 -6.39
CA ALA A 402 15.67 4.71 -7.23
C ALA A 402 16.00 4.52 -8.72
N GLY A 403 17.29 4.46 -9.07
CA GLY A 403 17.74 4.16 -10.44
C GLY A 403 17.27 2.79 -10.93
N ARG A 404 17.32 1.76 -10.07
CA ARG A 404 16.77 0.42 -10.39
C ARG A 404 15.26 0.48 -10.60
N LEU A 405 14.52 1.11 -9.70
CA LEU A 405 13.08 1.23 -9.80
C LEU A 405 12.65 2.01 -11.05
N SER A 406 13.34 3.11 -11.37
CA SER A 406 13.10 3.90 -12.58
C SER A 406 13.30 3.07 -13.85
N ALA A 407 14.32 2.21 -13.90
CA ALA A 407 14.52 1.30 -15.03
C ALA A 407 13.36 0.31 -15.19
N GLN A 408 12.83 -0.22 -14.08
CA GLN A 408 11.66 -1.11 -14.10
C GLN A 408 10.38 -0.38 -14.52
N LEU A 409 10.18 0.86 -14.07
CA LEU A 409 9.07 1.71 -14.49
C LEU A 409 9.10 2.00 -16.00
N GLN A 410 10.27 2.21 -16.59
CA GLN A 410 10.39 2.38 -18.04
C GLN A 410 9.96 1.10 -18.80
N ALA A 411 10.38 -0.07 -18.30
CA ALA A 411 9.95 -1.34 -18.87
C ALA A 411 8.43 -1.54 -18.76
N ALA A 412 7.85 -1.27 -17.58
CA ALA A 412 6.40 -1.30 -17.37
C ALA A 412 5.65 -0.31 -18.27
N GLY A 413 6.16 0.91 -18.41
CA GLY A 413 5.60 1.94 -19.27
C GLY A 413 5.54 1.53 -20.75
N SER A 414 6.54 0.78 -21.23
CA SER A 414 6.52 0.24 -22.60
C SER A 414 5.39 -0.78 -22.82
N ILE A 415 5.10 -1.62 -21.82
CA ILE A 415 3.97 -2.55 -21.83
C ILE A 415 2.66 -1.76 -21.82
N SER A 416 2.49 -0.81 -20.90
CA SER A 416 1.27 -0.01 -20.81
C SER A 416 1.00 0.77 -22.11
N ALA A 417 2.03 1.33 -22.73
CA ALA A 417 1.91 1.99 -24.03
C ALA A 417 1.50 1.03 -25.15
N ALA A 418 2.03 -0.21 -25.15
CA ALA A 418 1.62 -1.24 -26.10
C ALA A 418 0.16 -1.66 -25.91
N VAL A 419 -0.32 -1.71 -24.67
CA VAL A 419 -1.70 -2.06 -24.34
C VAL A 419 -2.69 -0.99 -24.79
N VAL A 420 -2.38 0.29 -24.57
CA VAL A 420 -3.25 1.42 -24.94
C VAL A 420 -3.27 1.69 -26.45
N ALA A 421 -2.24 1.26 -27.18
CA ALA A 421 -2.12 1.48 -28.62
C ALA A 421 -2.84 0.45 -29.51
N ASN A 422 -3.53 -0.52 -28.92
CA ASN A 422 -4.38 -1.53 -29.58
C ASN A 422 -5.85 -1.29 -29.23
#